data_AF-A0A0C9VXQ8-F1
#
_entry.id   AF-A0A0C9VXQ8-F1
#
_cell.length_a   1.000
_cell.length_b   1.000
_cell.length_c   1.000
_cell.angle_alpha   90.00
_cell.angle_beta   90.00
_cell.angle_gamma   90.00
#
_symmetry.space_group_name_H-M   'P 1'
#
loop_
_entity.id
_entity.type
_entity.pdbx_description
1 polymer ?
#
loop_
_entity_poly.entity_id
_entity_poly.type
_entity_poly.pdbx_seq_one_letter_code
_entity_poly.pdbx_strand_id
1 'polypeptide(L)'
;MNTINTSTSFSPFQLKTGRSPRIIPPLVPLPEGVTANDITAREIIDRLQTDVKEAQDSLLAAKVRQAHHANEHRGCEDIYDVGDLVMLSTANHRRNYKRKGKKYVAK
;
A
#
# COMPACT_ATOMS: atom_id res chain seq x y z
N MET A 1 6.93 -0.59 15.74
CA MET A 1 7.51 0.74 15.49
C MET A 1 6.50 1.53 14.67
N ASN A 2 6.08 2.73 15.09
CA ASN A 2 5.17 3.54 14.29
C ASN A 2 5.98 4.39 13.30
N THR A 3 6.29 3.84 12.14
CA THR A 3 7.05 4.51 11.08
C THR A 3 6.10 5.08 10.02
N ILE A 4 6.49 6.22 9.45
CA ILE A 4 5.79 6.81 8.31
C ILE A 4 6.16 6.01 7.06
N ASN A 5 5.17 5.60 6.28
CA ASN A 5 5.40 4.97 5.00
C ASN A 5 5.71 6.05 3.94
N THR A 6 6.83 5.91 3.24
CA THR A 6 7.29 6.87 2.23
C THR A 6 6.34 7.00 1.03
N SER A 7 5.58 5.95 0.70
CA SER A 7 4.67 5.94 -0.45
C SER A 7 3.32 6.57 -0.14
N THR A 8 2.94 6.64 1.14
CA THR A 8 1.65 7.18 1.57
C THR A 8 1.77 8.41 2.44
N SER A 9 2.97 8.77 2.92
CA SER A 9 3.23 9.85 3.89
C SER A 9 2.56 9.70 5.26
N PHE A 10 1.76 8.64 5.46
CA PHE A 10 1.09 8.32 6.72
C PHE A 10 1.71 7.12 7.45
N SER A 11 1.46 7.07 8.77
CA SER A 11 1.72 5.88 9.57
C SER A 11 0.48 4.96 9.65
N PRO A 12 0.64 3.63 9.69
CA PRO A 12 -0.51 2.72 9.80
C PRO A 12 -1.37 2.97 11.05
N PHE A 13 -0.74 3.41 12.15
CA PHE A 13 -1.48 3.75 13.37
C PHE A 13 -2.37 4.98 13.15
N GLN A 14 -1.86 6.01 12.46
CA GLN A 14 -2.64 7.20 12.14
C GLN A 14 -3.82 6.89 11.23
N LEU A 15 -3.63 6.10 10.17
CA LEU A 15 -4.74 5.72 9.29
C LEU A 15 -5.81 4.87 10.02
N LYS A 16 -5.41 4.12 11.05
CA LYS A 16 -6.34 3.32 11.86
C LYS A 16 -7.09 4.13 12.92
N THR A 17 -6.41 5.10 13.55
CA THR A 17 -6.91 5.76 14.77
C THR A 17 -7.19 7.25 14.60
N GLY A 18 -6.86 7.82 13.45
CA GLY A 18 -6.96 9.25 13.15
C GLY A 18 -5.96 10.13 13.90
N ARG A 19 -5.01 9.54 14.65
CA ARG A 19 -4.02 10.27 15.46
C ARG A 19 -2.68 9.53 15.52
N SER A 20 -1.61 10.24 15.85
CA SER A 20 -0.33 9.60 16.13
C SER A 20 -0.33 8.94 17.52
N PRO A 21 0.36 7.80 17.71
CA PRO A 21 0.46 7.15 19.00
C PRO A 21 1.28 8.03 19.95
N ARG A 22 0.74 8.26 21.16
CA ARG A 22 1.45 8.95 22.24
C ARG A 22 2.01 7.90 23.19
N ILE A 23 3.34 7.80 23.26
CA ILE A 23 4.03 6.86 24.18
C ILE A 23 4.11 7.45 25.59
N ILE A 24 4.28 8.78 25.69
CA ILE A 24 4.37 9.48 26.96
C ILE A 24 3.16 10.44 27.04
N PRO A 25 2.35 10.39 28.10
CA PRO A 25 1.33 11.40 28.36
C PRO A 25 1.98 12.79 28.45
N PRO A 26 1.32 13.87 28.02
CA PRO A 26 1.88 15.21 28.14
C PRO A 26 2.26 15.50 29.60
N LEU A 27 3.54 15.77 29.84
CA LEU A 27 4.09 16.14 31.16
C LEU A 27 3.87 17.63 31.48
N VAL A 28 3.28 18.38 30.55
CA VAL A 28 2.97 19.79 30.69
C VAL A 28 1.58 19.91 31.34
N PRO A 29 1.39 20.82 32.31
CA PRO A 29 0.06 21.10 32.86
C PRO A 29 -0.92 21.37 31.73
N LEU A 30 -2.09 20.72 31.79
CA LEU A 30 -3.16 20.98 30.85
C LEU A 30 -3.52 22.49 30.97
N PRO A 31 -3.58 23.25 29.87
CA PRO A 31 -3.96 24.66 29.94
C PRO A 31 -5.31 24.80 30.67
N GLU A 32 -5.41 25.75 31.60
CA GLU A 32 -6.67 26.01 32.30
C GLU A 32 -7.76 26.35 31.28
N GLY A 33 -8.83 25.57 31.28
CA GLY A 33 -9.97 25.75 30.35
C GLY A 33 -10.08 24.75 29.20
N VAL A 34 -9.12 23.82 29.03
CA VAL A 34 -9.28 22.72 28.06
C VAL A 34 -10.27 21.70 28.60
N THR A 35 -11.56 21.91 28.33
CA THR A 35 -12.53 20.82 28.46
C THR A 35 -12.20 19.78 27.38
N ALA A 36 -12.35 18.50 27.69
CA ALA A 36 -12.00 17.38 26.81
C ALA A 36 -12.82 17.31 25.49
N ASN A 37 -13.57 18.36 25.12
CA ASN A 37 -14.70 18.29 24.21
C ASN A 37 -14.61 19.16 22.94
N ASP A 38 -13.50 19.85 22.68
CA ASP A 38 -13.47 20.78 21.52
C ASP A 38 -13.38 20.08 20.16
N ILE A 39 -13.08 18.77 20.10
CA ILE A 39 -13.08 18.01 18.86
C ILE A 39 -14.19 16.96 18.94
N THR A 40 -15.28 17.21 18.22
CA THR A 40 -16.41 16.28 18.15
C THR A 40 -15.97 14.97 17.47
N ALA A 41 -16.52 13.83 17.89
CA ALA A 41 -16.24 12.53 17.27
C ALA A 41 -16.42 12.55 15.74
N ARG A 42 -17.38 13.34 15.26
CA ARG A 42 -17.63 13.59 13.84
C ARG A 42 -16.42 14.19 13.12
N GLU A 43 -15.78 15.21 13.69
CA GLU A 43 -14.60 15.84 13.07
C GLU A 43 -13.43 14.87 12.98
N ILE A 44 -13.28 13.99 13.95
CA ILE A 44 -12.23 12.95 13.93
C ILE A 44 -12.49 11.97 12.80
N ILE A 45 -13.74 11.55 12.61
CA ILE A 45 -14.14 10.63 11.54
C ILE A 45 -13.94 11.30 10.17
N ASP A 46 -14.36 12.56 10.02
CA ASP A 46 -14.24 13.29 8.76
C ASP A 46 -12.76 13.50 8.38
N ARG A 47 -11.90 13.82 9.37
CA ARG A 47 -10.44 13.88 9.17
C ARG A 47 -9.87 12.53 8.79
N LEU A 48 -10.24 11.46 9.49
CA LEU A 48 -9.76 10.11 9.17
C LEU A 48 -10.14 9.69 7.75
N GLN A 49 -11.37 9.97 7.32
CA GLN A 49 -11.81 9.71 5.95
C GLN A 49 -11.00 10.51 4.92
N THR A 50 -10.66 11.75 5.24
CA THR A 50 -9.82 12.61 4.40
C THR A 50 -8.40 12.06 4.31
N ASP A 51 -7.77 11.73 5.44
CA ASP A 51 -6.44 11.12 5.51
C ASP A 51 -6.37 9.81 4.71
N VAL A 52 -7.42 8.98 4.78
CA VAL A 52 -7.50 7.72 4.02
C VAL A 52 -7.56 7.97 2.50
N LYS A 53 -8.33 8.98 2.06
CA LYS A 53 -8.38 9.35 0.64
C LYS A 53 -7.03 9.86 0.16
N GLU A 54 -6.39 10.75 0.92
CA GLU A 54 -5.06 11.27 0.58
C GLU A 54 -4.00 10.16 0.54
N ALA A 55 -4.07 9.19 1.45
CA ALA A 55 -3.20 8.02 1.44
C ALA A 55 -3.40 7.17 0.18
N GLN A 56 -4.65 6.99 -0.28
CA GLN A 56 -4.97 6.26 -1.50
C GLN A 56 -4.44 6.97 -2.74
N ASP A 57 -4.62 8.28 -2.83
CA ASP A 57 -4.11 9.11 -3.94
C ASP A 57 -2.58 9.07 -3.99
N SER A 58 -1.92 9.18 -2.83
CA SER A 58 -0.46 9.06 -2.72
C SER A 58 0.04 7.69 -3.18
N LEU A 59 -0.67 6.62 -2.80
CA LEU A 59 -0.34 5.26 -3.21
C LEU A 59 -0.52 5.06 -4.72
N LEU A 60 -1.56 5.64 -5.31
CA LEU A 60 -1.78 5.64 -6.75
C LEU A 60 -0.62 6.36 -7.47
N ALA A 61 -0.26 7.56 -7.03
CA ALA A 61 0.87 8.30 -7.58
C ALA A 61 2.19 7.53 -7.46
N ALA A 62 2.43 6.88 -6.32
CA ALA A 62 3.60 6.04 -6.10
C ALA A 62 3.63 4.85 -7.08
N LYS A 63 2.50 4.16 -7.29
CA LYS A 63 2.38 3.06 -8.27
C LYS A 63 2.66 3.53 -9.69
N VAL A 64 2.15 4.69 -10.08
CA VAL A 64 2.42 5.26 -11.42
C VAL A 64 3.91 5.53 -11.61
N ARG A 65 4.58 6.14 -10.62
CA ARG A 65 6.04 6.37 -10.67
C ARG A 65 6.82 5.06 -10.72
N GLN A 66 6.44 4.07 -9.90
CA GLN A 66 7.07 2.75 -9.90
C GLN A 66 6.92 2.09 -11.27
N ALA A 67 5.74 2.13 -11.88
CA ALA A 67 5.50 1.58 -13.20
C ALA A 67 6.33 2.32 -14.26
N HIS A 68 6.37 3.65 -14.21
CA HIS A 68 7.19 4.46 -15.12
C HIS A 68 8.66 4.05 -15.08
N HIS A 69 9.29 4.06 -13.90
CA HIS A 69 10.70 3.70 -13.76
C HIS A 69 11.01 2.23 -14.02
N ALA A 70 10.08 1.33 -13.69
CA ALA A 70 10.23 -0.09 -14.03
C ALA A 70 10.17 -0.32 -15.55
N ASN A 71 9.35 0.45 -16.26
CA ASN A 71 9.20 0.36 -17.71
C ASN A 71 10.24 1.19 -18.49
N GLU A 72 10.91 2.14 -17.85
CA GLU A 72 11.89 3.04 -18.49
C GLU A 72 13.02 2.30 -19.22
N HIS A 73 13.45 1.16 -18.66
CA HIS A 73 14.51 0.32 -19.22
C HIS A 73 13.96 -0.92 -19.91
N ARG A 74 12.64 -1.02 -20.09
CA ARG A 74 12.02 -2.16 -20.74
C ARG A 74 12.26 -2.04 -22.25
N GLY A 75 12.73 -3.12 -22.88
CA GLY A 75 12.86 -3.20 -24.33
C GLY A 75 11.50 -3.14 -25.02
N CYS A 76 11.51 -3.03 -26.36
CA CYS A 76 10.29 -3.11 -27.16
C CYS A 76 9.50 -4.37 -26.78
N GLU A 77 8.18 -4.23 -26.63
CA GLU A 77 7.32 -5.38 -26.45
C GLU A 77 7.21 -6.15 -27.76
N ASP A 78 7.37 -7.48 -27.69
CA ASP A 78 7.08 -8.36 -28.81
C ASP A 78 5.56 -8.42 -29.01
N ILE A 79 5.09 -8.06 -30.20
CA ILE A 79 3.69 -8.19 -30.60
C ILE A 79 3.53 -9.57 -31.22
N TYR A 80 2.65 -10.40 -30.67
CA TYR A 80 2.37 -11.75 -31.14
C TYR A 80 1.00 -11.81 -31.80
N ASP A 81 0.93 -12.46 -32.96
CA ASP A 81 -0.31 -12.72 -33.69
C ASP A 81 -0.83 -14.15 -33.45
N VAL A 82 -2.11 -14.36 -33.72
CA VAL A 82 -2.73 -15.69 -33.60
C VAL A 82 -2.12 -16.62 -34.64
N GLY A 83 -1.42 -17.65 -34.15
CA GLY A 83 -0.70 -18.62 -34.99
C GLY A 83 0.82 -18.61 -34.78
N ASP A 84 1.34 -17.59 -34.08
CA ASP A 84 2.77 -17.50 -33.78
C ASP A 84 3.24 -18.61 -32.85
N LEU A 85 4.44 -19.12 -33.14
CA LEU A 85 5.09 -20.13 -32.32
C LEU A 85 6.09 -19.45 -31.39
N VAL A 86 5.84 -19.55 -30.08
CA VAL A 86 6.72 -19.02 -29.04
C VAL A 86 7.43 -20.14 -28.29
N MET A 87 8.72 -19.96 -28.01
CA MET A 87 9.48 -20.90 -27.19
C MET A 87 9.16 -20.70 -25.72
N LEU A 88 8.60 -21.73 -25.08
CA LEU A 88 8.32 -21.74 -23.66
C LEU A 88 9.49 -22.34 -22.88
N SER A 89 10.05 -21.58 -21.94
CA SER A 89 11.02 -22.13 -20.98
C SER A 89 10.32 -23.03 -19.96
N THR A 90 10.57 -24.33 -20.03
CA THR A 90 10.00 -25.33 -19.11
C THR A 90 10.85 -25.60 -17.87
N ALA A 91 11.98 -24.89 -17.70
CA ALA A 91 12.98 -25.15 -16.65
C ALA A 91 12.38 -25.17 -15.23
N ASN A 92 11.44 -24.28 -14.95
CA ASN A 92 10.76 -24.20 -13.64
C ASN A 92 9.32 -24.75 -13.67
N HIS A 93 8.87 -25.34 -14.77
CA HIS A 93 7.48 -25.74 -14.97
C HIS A 93 7.02 -26.72 -13.88
N ARG A 94 7.81 -27.77 -13.61
CA ARG A 94 7.52 -28.76 -12.56
C ARG A 94 7.46 -28.16 -11.16
N ARG A 95 8.36 -27.22 -10.83
CA ARG A 95 8.38 -26.55 -9.52
C ARG A 95 7.16 -25.65 -9.34
N ASN A 96 6.85 -24.83 -10.33
CA ASN A 96 5.71 -23.91 -10.31
C ASN A 96 4.38 -24.68 -10.23
N TYR A 97 4.29 -25.80 -10.94
CA TYR A 97 3.12 -26.67 -10.95
C TYR A 97 2.89 -27.39 -9.61
N LYS A 98 3.93 -27.98 -9.01
CA LYS A 98 3.83 -28.70 -7.73
C LYS A 98 3.63 -27.79 -6.52
N ARG A 99 4.13 -26.55 -6.54
CA ARG A 99 4.04 -25.60 -5.41
C ARG A 99 2.60 -25.13 -5.15
N LYS A 100 1.70 -25.21 -6.13
CA LYS A 100 0.32 -24.68 -6.01
C LYS A 100 -0.65 -25.62 -5.28
N GLY A 101 -0.19 -26.74 -4.70
CA GLY A 101 -1.04 -27.69 -3.95
C GLY A 101 -2.14 -28.37 -4.78
N LYS A 102 -2.21 -28.07 -6.09
CA LYS A 102 -3.19 -28.65 -7.00
C LYS A 102 -2.63 -29.96 -7.55
N LYS A 103 -3.24 -31.08 -7.15
CA LYS A 103 -2.93 -32.45 -7.59
C LYS A 103 -3.37 -32.71 -9.03
N TYR A 104 -3.03 -31.84 -9.96
CA TYR A 104 -3.11 -32.21 -11.36
C TYR A 104 -1.79 -32.89 -11.70
N VAL A 105 -1.86 -34.07 -12.30
CA VAL A 105 -0.70 -34.82 -12.80
C VAL A 105 -0.77 -34.65 -14.31
N ALA A 106 0.18 -33.92 -14.89
CA ALA A 106 0.37 -33.98 -16.34
C ALA A 106 0.95 -35.37 -16.67
N LYS A 107 0.21 -36.15 -17.45
CA LYS A 107 0.68 -37.38 -18.08
C LYS A 107 1.55 -37.03 -19.28
#